data_AF-A0A6F8T3Z6-F1
#
_entry.id   AF-A0A6F8T3Z6-F1
#
_cell.length_a   1.000
_cell.length_b   1.000
_cell.length_c   1.000
_cell.angle_alpha   90.00
_cell.angle_beta   90.00
_cell.angle_gamma   90.00
#
_symmetry.space_group_name_H-M   'P 1'
#
loop_
_entity.id
_entity.type
_entity.pdbx_description
1 polymer ?
#
loop_
_entity_poly.entity_id
_entity_poly.type
_entity_poly.pdbx_seq_one_letter_code
_entity_poly.pdbx_strand_id
1 'polypeptide(L)'
;MVTISNSTISANLVHGSFVAGVLNNNSTEGLGKGTVSITGSTITVNADDAGLAGGVFNQANNPNGISSNINIDQSAISVTSNNNGGGTAAGVLTSGNGTFDFNNSSINVAGNSGSIAGVVVGDPTATANLQDTIISLVTSGTAVGAPIINGGTLNDNGGNQCFQNGAPVPC
;
A
#
# COMPACT_ATOMS: atom_id res chain seq x y z
N MET A 1 -9.44 9.15 -15.08
CA MET A 1 -9.79 9.15 -13.65
C MET A 1 -10.60 7.90 -13.37
N VAL A 2 -10.25 7.17 -12.31
CA VAL A 2 -11.00 6.00 -11.82
C VAL A 2 -11.52 6.32 -10.42
N THR A 3 -12.79 6.02 -10.17
CA THR A 3 -13.42 6.22 -8.86
C THR A 3 -14.00 4.89 -8.39
N ILE A 4 -13.63 4.49 -7.18
CA ILE A 4 -14.09 3.30 -6.49
C ILE A 4 -14.77 3.79 -5.21
N SER A 5 -16.04 3.49 -5.02
CA SER A 5 -16.79 4.00 -3.87
C SER A 5 -17.71 2.94 -3.30
N ASN A 6 -17.69 2.78 -1.98
CA ASN A 6 -18.53 1.83 -1.25
C ASN A 6 -18.43 0.39 -1.77
N SER A 7 -17.23 -0.01 -2.20
CA SER A 7 -16.99 -1.29 -2.83
C SER A 7 -16.24 -2.25 -1.91
N THR A 8 -16.47 -3.55 -2.11
CA THR A 8 -15.59 -4.59 -1.58
C THR A 8 -14.77 -5.17 -2.73
N ILE A 9 -13.45 -5.12 -2.61
CA ILE A 9 -12.50 -5.68 -3.56
C ILE A 9 -11.75 -6.80 -2.85
N SER A 10 -11.80 -8.01 -3.43
CA SER A 10 -11.03 -9.15 -2.93
C SER A 10 -10.14 -9.71 -4.03
N ALA A 11 -8.87 -9.90 -3.71
CA ALA A 11 -7.92 -10.59 -4.56
C ALA A 11 -7.32 -11.76 -3.77
N ASN A 12 -7.24 -12.93 -4.40
CA ASN A 12 -6.65 -14.12 -3.80
C ASN A 12 -5.65 -14.71 -4.80
N LEU A 13 -4.44 -15.00 -4.34
CA LEU A 13 -3.42 -15.65 -5.15
C LEU A 13 -2.77 -16.78 -4.35
N VAL A 14 -2.59 -17.92 -5.00
CA VAL A 14 -1.86 -19.07 -4.47
C VAL A 14 -0.79 -19.41 -5.51
N HIS A 15 0.48 -19.35 -5.12
CA HIS A 15 1.65 -19.49 -5.99
C HIS A 15 1.67 -18.50 -7.16
N GLY A 16 2.38 -17.38 -7.01
CA GLY A 16 2.57 -16.46 -8.12
C GLY A 16 3.45 -15.27 -7.78
N SER A 17 3.76 -14.46 -8.79
CA SER A 17 4.72 -13.38 -8.60
C SER A 17 4.11 -12.13 -7.99
N PHE A 18 2.83 -11.84 -8.27
CA PHE A 18 2.20 -10.56 -7.92
C PHE A 18 0.69 -10.66 -7.73
N VAL A 19 0.19 -10.07 -6.65
CA VAL A 19 -1.25 -9.84 -6.44
C VAL A 19 -1.51 -8.45 -5.87
N ALA A 20 -2.52 -7.78 -6.42
CA ALA A 20 -2.99 -6.48 -5.97
C ALA A 20 -4.51 -6.44 -5.85
N GLY A 21 -5.02 -5.73 -4.84
CA GLY A 21 -6.44 -5.36 -4.80
C GLY A 21 -6.75 -4.29 -5.85
N VAL A 22 -5.96 -3.22 -5.86
CA VAL A 22 -6.02 -2.16 -6.87
C VAL A 22 -4.63 -1.91 -7.42
N LEU A 23 -4.47 -2.02 -8.73
CA LEU A 23 -3.24 -1.65 -9.43
C LEU A 23 -3.51 -0.42 -10.30
N ASN A 24 -2.91 0.70 -9.92
CA ASN A 24 -2.75 1.85 -10.79
C ASN A 24 -1.40 1.73 -11.50
N ASN A 25 -1.42 1.30 -12.76
CA ASN A 25 -0.24 1.21 -13.60
C ASN A 25 -0.45 2.07 -14.84
N ASN A 26 0.20 3.23 -14.88
CA ASN A 26 0.13 4.12 -16.04
C ASN A 26 1.47 4.05 -16.80
N SER A 27 1.42 3.57 -18.04
CA SER A 27 2.61 3.19 -18.81
C SER A 27 2.93 4.10 -20.00
N THR A 28 2.14 5.13 -20.29
CA THR A 28 2.24 5.86 -21.57
C THR A 28 2.49 7.34 -21.38
N GLU A 29 3.65 7.78 -21.87
CA GLU A 29 3.93 9.19 -22.14
C GLU A 29 2.84 9.77 -23.06
N GLY A 30 2.19 10.87 -22.64
CA GLY A 30 1.19 11.59 -23.44
C GLY A 30 -0.29 11.37 -23.09
N LEU A 31 -0.63 10.43 -22.20
CA LEU A 31 -2.04 10.20 -21.78
C LEU A 31 -2.44 10.90 -20.45
N GLY A 32 -1.53 11.67 -19.87
CA GLY A 32 -1.79 12.42 -18.64
C GLY A 32 -1.73 11.56 -17.38
N LYS A 33 -1.80 12.25 -16.23
CA LYS A 33 -1.70 11.65 -14.89
C LYS A 33 -2.92 10.77 -14.61
N GLY A 34 -2.68 9.54 -14.13
CA GLY A 34 -3.74 8.67 -13.65
C GLY A 34 -4.12 9.07 -12.23
N THR A 35 -5.40 9.32 -11.99
CA THR A 35 -5.93 9.51 -10.62
C THR A 35 -6.88 8.38 -10.29
N VAL A 36 -6.61 7.69 -9.19
CA VAL A 36 -7.49 6.70 -8.58
C VAL A 36 -7.99 7.27 -7.27
N SER A 37 -9.31 7.37 -7.12
CA SER A 37 -9.95 7.78 -5.87
C SER A 37 -10.73 6.60 -5.30
N ILE A 38 -10.47 6.27 -4.05
CA ILE A 38 -11.09 5.15 -3.33
C ILE A 38 -11.75 5.73 -2.07
N THR A 39 -13.05 5.53 -1.91
CA THR A 39 -13.78 6.08 -0.76
C THR A 39 -14.74 5.05 -0.18
N GLY A 40 -14.84 4.94 1.14
CA GLY A 40 -15.82 4.05 1.80
C GLY A 40 -15.64 2.56 1.46
N SER A 41 -14.46 2.15 1.00
CA SER A 41 -14.25 0.84 0.39
C SER A 41 -13.44 -0.11 1.27
N THR A 42 -13.64 -1.40 1.09
CA THR A 42 -12.84 -2.45 1.73
C THR A 42 -12.04 -3.20 0.67
N ILE A 43 -10.73 -3.28 0.85
CA ILE A 43 -9.81 -4.01 -0.03
C ILE A 43 -9.18 -5.14 0.78
N THR A 44 -9.31 -6.37 0.31
CA THR A 44 -8.73 -7.56 0.96
C THR A 44 -7.88 -8.33 -0.03
N VAL A 45 -6.64 -8.58 0.33
CA VAL A 45 -5.70 -9.37 -0.46
C VAL A 45 -5.19 -10.53 0.37
N ASN A 46 -5.39 -11.75 -0.12
CA ASN A 46 -4.80 -12.94 0.48
C ASN A 46 -3.82 -13.55 -0.50
N ALA A 47 -2.59 -13.72 -0.05
CA ALA A 47 -1.50 -14.22 -0.85
C ALA A 47 -0.83 -15.39 -0.15
N ASP A 48 -0.75 -16.53 -0.83
CA ASP A 48 -0.01 -17.70 -0.38
C ASP A 48 1.10 -17.98 -1.39
N ASP A 49 2.33 -18.00 -0.90
CA ASP A 49 3.57 -18.12 -1.67
C ASP A 49 3.64 -17.10 -2.84
N ALA A 50 3.38 -15.84 -2.52
CA ALA A 50 3.50 -14.75 -3.49
C ALA A 50 4.84 -14.01 -3.37
N GLY A 51 5.43 -13.64 -4.51
CA GLY A 51 6.60 -12.77 -4.53
C GLY A 51 6.31 -11.37 -3.97
N LEU A 52 5.18 -10.78 -4.38
CA LEU A 52 4.71 -9.48 -3.94
C LEU A 52 3.18 -9.47 -3.79
N ALA A 53 2.71 -9.08 -2.63
CA ALA A 53 1.29 -8.92 -2.33
C ALA A 53 1.03 -7.50 -1.84
N GLY A 54 -0.08 -6.90 -2.25
CA GLY A 54 -0.48 -5.66 -1.62
C GLY A 54 -1.86 -5.13 -1.96
N GLY A 55 -2.36 -4.25 -1.11
CA GLY A 55 -3.72 -3.73 -1.22
C GLY A 55 -3.84 -2.81 -2.43
N VAL A 56 -3.04 -1.74 -2.42
CA VAL A 56 -3.05 -0.72 -3.48
C VAL A 56 -1.64 -0.46 -3.98
N PHE A 57 -1.46 -0.57 -5.29
CA PHE A 57 -0.21 -0.29 -5.97
C PHE A 57 -0.33 0.94 -6.86
N ASN A 58 0.60 1.87 -6.71
CA ASN A 58 0.85 2.96 -7.63
C ASN A 58 2.19 2.70 -8.33
N GLN A 59 2.17 2.10 -9.51
CA GLN A 59 3.38 1.73 -10.23
C GLN A 59 3.56 2.62 -11.47
N ALA A 60 4.78 3.09 -11.67
CA ALA A 60 5.24 3.56 -12.98
C ALA A 60 6.18 2.51 -13.57
N ASN A 61 5.80 1.88 -14.68
CA ASN A 61 6.64 0.90 -15.38
C ASN A 61 7.76 1.53 -16.24
N ASN A 62 8.06 2.83 -16.07
CA ASN A 62 9.06 3.54 -16.88
C ASN A 62 9.93 4.45 -15.97
N PRO A 63 11.27 4.48 -16.14
CA PRO A 63 12.19 5.40 -15.44
C PRO A 63 11.85 6.90 -15.56
N ASN A 64 11.00 7.32 -16.50
CA ASN A 64 10.43 8.69 -16.58
C ASN A 64 9.03 8.81 -15.94
N GLY A 65 8.71 7.92 -15.01
CA GLY A 65 7.37 7.64 -14.50
C GLY A 65 6.49 8.86 -14.28
N ILE A 66 5.34 8.90 -14.94
CA ILE A 66 4.39 10.00 -14.80
C ILE A 66 3.72 9.93 -13.43
N SER A 67 3.79 11.08 -12.74
CA SER A 67 3.03 11.44 -11.54
C SER A 67 1.62 10.85 -11.55
N SER A 68 1.34 9.85 -10.71
CA SER A 68 0.01 9.28 -10.55
C SER A 68 -0.47 9.48 -9.13
N ASN A 69 -1.71 9.93 -8.98
CA ASN A 69 -2.27 10.23 -7.68
C ASN A 69 -3.22 9.13 -7.24
N ILE A 70 -3.07 8.71 -5.98
CA ILE A 70 -4.00 7.81 -5.34
C ILE A 70 -4.53 8.49 -4.10
N ASN A 71 -5.84 8.63 -4.03
CA ASN A 71 -6.53 9.22 -2.91
C ASN A 71 -7.42 8.15 -2.29
N ILE A 72 -7.21 7.84 -1.02
CA ILE A 72 -7.99 6.86 -0.28
C ILE A 72 -8.57 7.53 0.96
N ASP A 73 -9.88 7.44 1.10
CA ASP A 73 -10.61 8.05 2.20
C ASP A 73 -11.61 7.06 2.80
N GLN A 74 -11.80 7.09 4.13
CA GLN A 74 -12.80 6.28 4.83
C GLN A 74 -12.80 4.79 4.41
N SER A 75 -11.62 4.23 4.14
CA SER A 75 -11.47 2.89 3.56
C SER A 75 -10.60 1.98 4.42
N ALA A 76 -10.77 0.66 4.25
CA ALA A 76 -9.98 -0.34 4.95
C ALA A 76 -9.21 -1.21 3.95
N ILE A 77 -7.92 -1.37 4.17
CA ILE A 77 -7.04 -2.26 3.41
C ILE A 77 -6.58 -3.38 4.33
N SER A 78 -6.76 -4.62 3.92
CA SER A 78 -6.26 -5.81 4.60
C SER A 78 -5.42 -6.64 3.64
N VAL A 79 -4.20 -6.98 4.03
CA VAL A 79 -3.30 -7.82 3.24
C VAL A 79 -2.77 -8.93 4.13
N THR A 80 -3.05 -10.18 3.77
CA THR A 80 -2.49 -11.37 4.44
C THR A 80 -1.56 -12.07 3.47
N SER A 81 -0.33 -12.33 3.90
CA SER A 81 0.69 -12.96 3.06
C SER A 81 1.42 -14.08 3.79
N ASN A 82 1.39 -15.28 3.24
CA ASN A 82 2.20 -16.41 3.68
C ASN A 82 3.29 -16.68 2.65
N ASN A 83 4.48 -16.09 2.80
CA ASN A 83 5.46 -16.09 1.71
C ASN A 83 6.61 -17.09 1.87
N ASN A 84 6.43 -18.18 2.62
CA ASN A 84 7.31 -19.37 2.73
C ASN A 84 8.84 -19.17 2.45
N GLY A 85 9.43 -18.06 2.91
CA GLY A 85 10.87 -17.77 2.77
C GLY A 85 11.33 -16.68 1.80
N GLY A 86 10.49 -15.80 1.23
CA GLY A 86 11.07 -14.72 0.40
C GLY A 86 10.22 -13.56 -0.15
N GLY A 87 8.90 -13.51 0.08
CA GLY A 87 8.04 -12.46 -0.51
C GLY A 87 7.89 -11.17 0.30
N THR A 88 7.29 -10.15 -0.30
CA THR A 88 6.93 -8.87 0.36
C THR A 88 5.42 -8.67 0.38
N ALA A 89 4.88 -8.21 1.52
CA ALA A 89 3.49 -7.79 1.64
C ALA A 89 3.41 -6.30 1.99
N ALA A 90 2.64 -5.51 1.25
CA ALA A 90 2.46 -4.08 1.50
C ALA A 90 0.99 -3.70 1.48
N GLY A 91 0.48 -3.00 2.49
CA GLY A 91 -0.88 -2.44 2.42
C GLY A 91 -1.03 -1.50 1.23
N VAL A 92 -0.07 -0.59 1.12
CA VAL A 92 0.07 0.35 0.01
C VAL A 92 1.52 0.32 -0.47
N LEU A 93 1.72 0.34 -1.78
CA LEU A 93 3.02 0.55 -2.39
C LEU A 93 2.95 1.57 -3.50
N THR A 94 3.75 2.64 -3.41
CA THR A 94 3.96 3.60 -4.49
C THR A 94 5.40 3.54 -4.97
N SER A 95 5.60 3.14 -6.22
CA SER A 95 6.93 3.06 -6.85
C SER A 95 7.09 4.00 -8.04
N GLY A 96 6.06 4.79 -8.37
CA GLY A 96 6.17 5.90 -9.31
C GLY A 96 6.07 7.24 -8.57
N ASN A 97 6.58 8.30 -9.22
CA ASN A 97 6.31 9.69 -8.84
C ASN A 97 4.80 9.91 -8.67
N GLY A 98 4.40 10.76 -7.71
CA GLY A 98 3.01 11.10 -7.48
C GLY A 98 2.71 11.43 -6.03
N THR A 99 1.45 11.74 -5.77
CA THR A 99 0.94 11.93 -4.41
C THR A 99 0.04 10.76 -4.02
N PHE A 100 0.31 10.18 -2.87
CA PHE A 100 -0.54 9.21 -2.22
C PHE A 100 -1.16 9.88 -1.00
N ASP A 101 -2.48 10.07 -1.01
CA ASP A 101 -3.25 10.61 0.11
C ASP A 101 -4.05 9.48 0.76
N PHE A 102 -3.87 9.26 2.05
CA PHE A 102 -4.61 8.25 2.81
C PHE A 102 -5.19 8.91 4.06
N ASN A 103 -6.51 9.06 4.07
CA ASN A 103 -7.23 9.84 5.06
C ASN A 103 -8.30 8.98 5.74
N ASN A 104 -8.46 9.11 7.06
CA ASN A 104 -9.56 8.50 7.81
C ASN A 104 -9.72 6.99 7.53
N SER A 105 -8.61 6.29 7.29
CA SER A 105 -8.58 4.96 6.71
C SER A 105 -7.72 4.01 7.54
N SER A 106 -7.78 2.72 7.27
CA SER A 106 -6.98 1.72 7.98
C SER A 106 -6.24 0.78 7.04
N ILE A 107 -5.06 0.34 7.45
CA ILE A 107 -4.23 -0.66 6.81
C ILE A 107 -3.94 -1.74 7.83
N ASN A 108 -4.25 -2.98 7.52
CA ASN A 108 -3.89 -4.15 8.32
C ASN A 108 -3.07 -5.09 7.44
N VAL A 109 -1.82 -5.37 7.82
CA VAL A 109 -0.97 -6.30 7.06
C VAL A 109 -0.44 -7.40 7.97
N ALA A 110 -0.62 -8.65 7.55
CA ALA A 110 -0.25 -9.82 8.33
C ALA A 110 0.54 -10.84 7.51
N GLY A 111 1.46 -11.55 8.16
CA GLY A 111 2.20 -12.64 7.52
C GLY A 111 3.27 -13.28 8.40
N ASN A 112 3.80 -14.42 7.95
CA ASN A 112 4.62 -15.34 8.74
C ASN A 112 6.04 -15.60 8.19
N SER A 113 6.38 -15.03 7.03
CA SER A 113 7.70 -15.09 6.39
C SER A 113 7.85 -13.96 5.38
N GLY A 114 9.02 -13.31 5.33
CA GLY A 114 9.31 -12.21 4.40
C GLY A 114 9.17 -10.80 4.99
N SER A 115 9.18 -9.78 4.14
CA SER A 115 9.07 -8.38 4.58
C SER A 115 7.61 -7.93 4.53
N ILE A 116 7.14 -7.28 5.59
CA ILE A 116 5.78 -6.78 5.70
C ILE A 116 5.81 -5.28 5.94
N ALA A 117 4.99 -4.52 5.22
CA ALA A 117 4.89 -3.09 5.37
C ALA A 117 3.47 -2.54 5.30
N GLY A 118 3.21 -1.45 6.02
CA GLY A 118 1.95 -0.73 5.92
C GLY A 118 1.90 0.06 4.62
N VAL A 119 2.81 1.03 4.51
CA VAL A 119 2.99 1.91 3.36
C VAL A 119 4.44 1.84 2.87
N VAL A 120 4.64 1.61 1.57
CA VAL A 120 5.96 1.63 0.92
C VAL A 120 6.00 2.78 -0.09
N VAL A 121 6.93 3.70 0.08
CA VAL A 121 7.21 4.79 -0.85
C VAL A 121 8.58 4.54 -1.47
N GLY A 122 8.61 3.98 -2.68
CA GLY A 122 9.84 3.56 -3.36
C GLY A 122 10.48 4.63 -4.24
N ASP A 123 9.72 5.63 -4.70
CA ASP A 123 10.24 6.72 -5.54
C ASP A 123 10.61 7.94 -4.66
N PRO A 124 11.84 8.49 -4.77
CA PRO A 124 12.28 9.63 -3.97
C PRO A 124 11.50 10.92 -4.21
N THR A 125 10.83 11.02 -5.35
CA THR A 125 10.03 12.18 -5.76
C THR A 125 8.54 11.98 -5.47
N ALA A 126 8.13 10.81 -4.97
CA ALA A 126 6.78 10.58 -4.50
C ALA A 126 6.58 11.18 -3.10
N THR A 127 5.34 11.58 -2.84
CA THR A 127 4.89 12.04 -1.53
C THR A 127 3.79 11.14 -1.02
N ALA A 128 3.91 10.67 0.21
CA ALA A 128 2.80 10.04 0.95
C ALA A 128 2.31 11.00 2.03
N ASN A 129 1.01 11.30 2.00
CA ASN A 129 0.29 12.06 3.00
C ASN A 129 -0.64 11.12 3.76
N LEU A 130 -0.50 11.05 5.09
CA LEU A 130 -1.30 10.20 5.95
C LEU A 130 -2.01 11.07 6.98
N GLN A 131 -3.35 11.02 7.04
CA GLN A 131 -4.15 11.75 8.03
C GLN A 131 -5.16 10.81 8.67
N ASP A 132 -5.30 10.85 10.00
CA ASP A 132 -6.27 10.05 10.77
C ASP A 132 -6.33 8.58 10.33
N THR A 133 -5.17 8.03 10.03
CA THR A 133 -5.00 6.70 9.45
C THR A 133 -4.62 5.72 10.53
N ILE A 134 -4.98 4.44 10.45
CA ILE A 134 -4.47 3.39 11.34
C ILE A 134 -3.64 2.37 10.54
N ILE A 135 -2.43 2.04 10.97
CA ILE A 135 -1.59 1.02 10.28
C ILE A 135 -1.23 -0.12 11.25
N SER A 136 -1.91 -1.26 11.19
CA SER A 136 -1.56 -2.44 11.99
C SER A 136 -0.67 -3.41 11.21
N LEU A 137 0.41 -3.89 11.83
CA LEU A 137 1.26 -4.95 11.29
C LEU A 137 1.30 -6.14 12.24
N VAL A 138 1.01 -7.33 11.71
CA VAL A 138 1.04 -8.59 12.46
C VAL A 138 2.05 -9.52 11.82
N THR A 139 3.24 -9.60 12.41
CA THR A 139 4.31 -10.47 11.95
C THR A 139 4.38 -11.74 12.79
N SER A 140 4.76 -12.84 12.15
CA SER A 140 5.11 -14.09 12.84
C SER A 140 6.27 -14.78 12.10
N GLY A 141 6.87 -15.80 12.73
CA GLY A 141 7.98 -16.55 12.13
C GLY A 141 9.20 -15.68 11.84
N THR A 142 9.67 -15.68 10.60
CA THR A 142 10.86 -14.91 10.15
C THR A 142 10.49 -13.56 9.55
N ALA A 143 9.23 -13.12 9.66
CA ALA A 143 8.81 -11.88 9.05
C ALA A 143 9.36 -10.64 9.78
N VAL A 144 9.76 -9.63 9.00
CA VAL A 144 10.16 -8.31 9.51
C VAL A 144 9.11 -7.29 9.10
N GLY A 145 8.61 -6.51 10.07
CA GLY A 145 7.51 -5.56 9.87
C GLY A 145 7.97 -4.10 10.00
N ALA A 146 7.64 -3.26 9.02
CA ALA A 146 7.84 -1.81 9.10
C ALA A 146 6.60 -1.04 8.62
N PRO A 147 6.04 -0.13 9.41
CA PRO A 147 4.77 0.51 9.10
C PRO A 147 4.88 1.41 7.89
N ILE A 148 6.04 2.03 7.73
CA ILE A 148 6.39 2.90 6.63
C ILE A 148 7.81 2.54 6.19
N ILE A 149 7.97 2.23 4.91
CA ILE A 149 9.26 2.08 4.25
C ILE A 149 9.36 3.22 3.24
N ASN A 150 10.30 4.15 3.41
CA ASN A 150 10.33 5.39 2.63
C ASN A 150 11.69 5.63 1.94
N GLY A 151 11.65 5.88 0.64
CA GLY A 151 12.72 6.40 -0.21
C GLY A 151 12.48 7.83 -0.70
N GLY A 152 11.33 8.47 -0.41
CA GLY A 152 10.89 9.83 -0.77
C GLY A 152 10.35 10.67 0.40
N THR A 153 9.37 11.55 0.14
CA THR A 153 8.87 12.50 1.15
C THR A 153 7.62 11.95 1.87
N LEU A 154 7.64 11.92 3.20
CA LEU A 154 6.47 11.63 4.03
C LEU A 154 6.01 12.95 4.68
N ASN A 155 4.74 13.29 4.52
CA ASN A 155 4.11 14.38 5.26
C ASN A 155 2.93 13.81 6.06
N ASP A 156 3.15 13.64 7.37
CA ASP A 156 2.18 13.03 8.27
C ASP A 156 1.14 14.01 8.85
N ASN A 157 1.18 15.30 8.46
CA ASN A 157 0.19 16.35 8.80
C ASN A 157 -0.35 16.32 10.24
N GLY A 158 0.43 15.86 11.22
CA GLY A 158 0.00 15.70 12.61
C GLY A 158 -1.13 14.67 12.84
N GLY A 159 -1.37 13.78 11.88
CA GLY A 159 -2.34 12.70 11.96
C GLY A 159 -1.96 11.68 13.03
N ASN A 160 -2.94 11.23 13.80
CA ASN A 160 -2.74 10.41 14.99
C ASN A 160 -2.20 8.99 14.66
N GLN A 161 -0.88 8.82 14.47
CA GLN A 161 -0.19 7.52 14.56
C GLN A 161 1.25 7.66 15.12
N CYS A 162 1.47 7.32 16.40
CA CYS A 162 2.83 6.97 16.89
C CYS A 162 3.16 5.53 16.53
N PHE A 163 4.38 4.95 16.72
CA PHE A 163 4.76 3.55 16.40
C PHE A 163 5.75 2.76 17.37
N GLN A 164 5.57 1.45 17.75
CA GLN A 164 6.54 0.50 18.37
C GLN A 164 6.69 -0.92 17.76
N ASN A 165 7.95 -1.34 17.50
CA ASN A 165 8.36 -2.62 16.85
C ASN A 165 7.81 -2.82 15.43
N GLY A 166 7.61 -1.68 14.78
CA GLY A 166 6.86 -1.50 13.55
C GLY A 166 5.37 -1.19 13.76
N ALA A 167 4.83 -1.37 14.96
CA ALA A 167 3.43 -1.03 15.29
C ALA A 167 3.24 0.46 15.39
N PRO A 168 2.07 1.08 15.24
CA PRO A 168 1.72 2.39 15.76
C PRO A 168 1.37 2.36 17.29
N VAL A 169 1.77 3.31 18.16
CA VAL A 169 1.36 3.46 19.60
C VAL A 169 0.45 4.70 19.78
N PRO A 170 -0.15 4.99 20.96
CA PRO A 170 -1.04 6.13 21.10
C PRO A 170 -0.37 7.44 20.72
N CYS A 171 -1.15 8.32 20.12
CA CYS A 171 -0.94 9.75 20.21
C CYS A 171 -1.70 10.31 21.41
#